data_AF-A0A6I3LJ95-F1
#
_entry.id   AF-A0A6I3LJ95-F1
#
_cell.length_a   1.000
_cell.length_b   1.000
_cell.length_c   1.000
_cell.angle_alpha   90.00
_cell.angle_beta   90.00
_cell.angle_gamma   90.00
#
_symmetry.space_group_name_H-M   'P 1'
#
loop_
_entity.id
_entity.type
_entity.pdbx_description
1 polymer ?
#
loop_
_entity_poly.entity_id
_entity_poly.type
_entity_poly.pdbx_seq_one_letter_code
_entity_poly.pdbx_strand_id
1 'polypeptide(L)'
;LEEKRLWSSSNSHHSLMNFMGMGLKDIYEARLKLEGIGLLKVYVNKDEETRSFIYELLPPLTPEQFFLDGMLNIYLYKKLGKNQFMGLKRFFSDQKVQPARGYKEVTKAFQDVFQSG
;
A
#
# COMPACT_ATOMS: atom_id res chain seq x y z
N LEU A 1 8.53 15.24 22.16
CA LEU A 1 8.49 15.84 20.80
C LEU A 1 9.15 14.85 19.86
N GLU A 2 8.42 13.80 19.48
CA GLU A 2 8.84 12.95 18.36
C GLU A 2 8.64 13.78 17.09
N GLU A 3 9.74 14.22 16.47
CA GLU A 3 9.66 14.74 15.12
C GLU A 3 9.02 13.66 14.25
N LYS A 4 7.94 14.03 13.55
CA LYS A 4 7.33 13.26 12.45
C LYS A 4 8.34 13.13 11.30
N ARG A 5 9.46 12.47 11.52
CA ARG A 5 10.46 12.19 10.48
C ARG A 5 9.92 11.02 9.67
N LEU A 6 9.33 11.36 8.53
CA LEU A 6 8.98 10.42 7.46
C LEU A 6 10.23 9.80 6.79
N TRP A 7 11.43 10.19 7.24
CA TRP A 7 12.73 9.78 6.69
C TRP A 7 13.59 9.15 7.78
N SER A 8 14.18 8.00 7.48
CA SER A 8 15.22 7.38 8.31
C SER A 8 16.57 8.03 8.06
N SER A 9 17.50 7.90 9.02
CA SER A 9 18.90 8.23 8.80
C SER A 9 19.54 7.22 7.82
N SER A 10 20.57 7.65 7.09
CA SER A 10 21.32 6.76 6.19
C SER A 10 21.89 5.55 6.94
N ASN A 11 21.82 4.38 6.31
CA ASN A 11 22.29 3.11 6.85
C ASN A 11 22.86 2.24 5.72
N SER A 12 23.77 1.33 6.07
CA SER A 12 24.29 0.35 5.12
C SER A 12 23.32 -0.82 4.92
N HIS A 13 23.39 -1.51 3.77
CA HIS A 13 22.68 -2.77 3.57
C HIS A 13 23.08 -3.85 4.57
N HIS A 14 24.30 -3.80 5.12
CA HIS A 14 24.74 -4.71 6.17
C HIS A 14 23.92 -4.53 7.46
N SER A 15 23.59 -3.28 7.83
CA SER A 15 22.69 -3.02 8.96
C SER A 15 21.32 -3.65 8.74
N LEU A 16 20.77 -3.56 7.51
CA LEU A 16 19.49 -4.17 7.16
C LEU A 16 19.54 -5.71 7.20
N MET A 17 20.63 -6.30 6.71
CA MET A 17 20.87 -7.75 6.78
C MET A 17 20.84 -8.25 8.22
N ASN A 18 21.55 -7.57 9.12
CA ASN A 18 21.58 -7.91 10.54
C ASN A 18 20.21 -7.73 11.20
N PHE A 19 19.51 -6.63 10.88
CA PHE A 19 18.19 -6.36 11.44
C PHE A 19 17.16 -7.43 11.04
N MET A 20 17.19 -7.88 9.79
CA MET A 20 16.25 -8.88 9.27
C MET A 20 16.69 -10.32 9.51
N GLY A 21 17.96 -10.55 9.86
CA GLY A 21 18.55 -11.90 9.89
C GLY A 21 18.57 -12.56 8.51
N MET A 22 18.68 -11.78 7.43
CA MET A 22 18.58 -12.25 6.05
C MET A 22 19.83 -11.88 5.23
N GLY A 23 20.18 -12.75 4.29
CA GLY A 23 21.25 -12.47 3.33
C GLY A 23 20.87 -11.39 2.31
N LEU A 24 21.86 -10.70 1.74
CA LEU A 24 21.64 -9.63 0.76
C LEU A 24 20.82 -10.11 -0.46
N LYS A 25 21.05 -11.34 -0.91
CA LYS A 25 20.32 -11.95 -2.02
C LYS A 25 18.82 -12.07 -1.72
N ASP A 26 18.47 -12.57 -0.55
CA ASP A 26 17.05 -12.76 -0.17
C ASP A 26 16.35 -11.42 0.00
N ILE A 27 17.06 -10.44 0.57
CA ILE A 27 16.57 -9.06 0.67
C ILE A 27 16.33 -8.48 -0.71
N TYR A 28 17.25 -8.67 -1.66
CA TYR A 28 17.11 -8.20 -3.02
C TYR A 28 15.88 -8.81 -3.73
N GLU A 29 15.70 -10.13 -3.62
CA GLU A 29 14.52 -10.81 -4.19
C GLU A 29 13.20 -10.37 -3.55
N ALA A 30 13.19 -10.17 -2.23
CA ALA A 30 12.02 -9.62 -1.52
C ALA A 30 11.73 -8.18 -1.96
N ARG A 31 12.77 -7.36 -2.12
CA ARG A 31 12.68 -5.98 -2.62
C ARG A 31 12.05 -5.93 -4.00
N LEU A 32 12.49 -6.78 -4.94
CA LEU A 32 11.91 -6.86 -6.29
C LEU A 32 10.42 -7.21 -6.27
N LYS A 33 9.97 -8.07 -5.34
CA LYS A 33 8.54 -8.38 -5.18
C LYS A 33 7.75 -7.18 -4.68
N LEU A 34 8.30 -6.41 -3.74
CA LEU A 34 7.69 -5.18 -3.24
C LEU A 34 7.63 -4.10 -4.32
N GLU A 35 8.68 -3.97 -5.13
CA GLU A 35 8.71 -3.09 -6.31
C GLU A 35 7.60 -3.50 -7.30
N GLY A 36 7.54 -4.77 -7.68
CA GLY A 36 6.61 -5.29 -8.69
C GLY A 36 5.13 -5.20 -8.30
N ILE A 37 4.81 -5.26 -7.00
CA ILE A 37 3.43 -5.10 -6.49
C ILE A 37 3.11 -3.65 -6.08
N GLY A 38 4.06 -2.72 -6.23
CA GLY A 38 3.84 -1.29 -6.00
C GLY A 38 3.92 -0.83 -4.54
N LEU A 39 4.54 -1.62 -3.66
CA LEU A 39 4.72 -1.28 -2.23
C LEU A 39 6.04 -0.58 -1.92
N LEU A 40 6.95 -0.52 -2.90
CA LEU A 40 8.26 0.08 -2.73
C LEU A 40 8.70 0.77 -4.03
N LYS A 41 9.17 2.01 -3.91
CA LYS A 41 9.96 2.67 -4.95
C LYS A 41 11.42 2.68 -4.54
N VAL A 42 12.28 2.48 -5.53
CA VAL A 42 13.73 2.42 -5.33
C VAL A 42 14.40 3.42 -6.26
N TYR A 43 15.17 4.33 -5.68
CA TYR A 43 16.03 5.25 -6.41
C TYR A 43 17.49 4.91 -6.14
N VAL A 44 18.37 5.12 -7.12
CA VAL A 44 19.80 4.81 -7.00
C VAL A 44 20.62 5.98 -7.51
N ASN A 45 21.62 6.39 -6.73
CA ASN A 45 22.66 7.32 -7.18
C ASN A 45 23.95 6.54 -7.43
N LYS A 46 24.58 6.79 -8.59
CA LYS A 46 25.81 6.13 -9.05
C LYS A 46 26.98 7.11 -9.21
N ASP A 47 26.78 8.40 -8.94
CA ASP A 47 27.77 9.45 -9.20
C ASP A 47 28.75 9.65 -8.03
N GLU A 48 28.49 9.03 -6.89
CA GLU A 48 29.40 8.99 -5.73
C GLU A 48 30.36 7.79 -5.82
N GLU A 49 31.55 7.88 -5.20
CA GLU A 49 32.48 6.74 -5.02
C GLU A 49 31.79 5.51 -4.37
N THR A 50 30.64 5.72 -3.73
CA THR A 50 29.78 4.70 -3.15
C THR A 50 28.36 4.75 -3.72
N ARG A 51 27.86 3.61 -4.22
CA ARG A 51 26.48 3.46 -4.68
C ARG A 51 25.49 3.61 -3.52
N SER A 52 24.57 4.57 -3.61
CA SER A 52 23.56 4.83 -2.58
C SER A 52 22.13 4.60 -3.10
N PHE A 53 21.21 4.27 -2.20
CA PHE A 53 19.81 3.97 -2.51
C PHE A 53 18.85 4.74 -1.63
N ILE A 54 17.71 5.15 -2.20
CA ILE A 54 16.54 5.64 -1.46
C ILE A 54 15.42 4.62 -1.63
N TYR A 55 14.85 4.20 -0.51
CA TYR A 55 13.69 3.30 -0.43
C TYR A 55 12.49 4.07 0.08
N GLU A 56 11.53 4.32 -0.81
CA GLU A 56 10.26 4.99 -0.48
C GLU A 56 9.17 3.94 -0.34
N LEU A 57 8.67 3.78 0.89
CA LEU A 57 7.57 2.87 1.20
C LEU A 57 6.24 3.47 0.72
N LEU A 58 5.48 2.68 -0.01
CA LEU A 58 4.15 3.07 -0.49
C LEU A 58 3.07 2.30 0.27
N PRO A 59 1.94 2.95 0.61
CA PRO A 59 0.81 2.24 1.20
C PRO A 59 0.25 1.22 0.18
N PRO A 60 -0.35 0.12 0.65
CA PRO A 60 -1.08 -0.79 -0.22
C PRO A 60 -2.29 -0.08 -0.83
N LEU A 61 -2.79 -0.63 -1.95
CA LEU A 61 -4.07 -0.24 -2.51
C LEU A 61 -5.20 -0.44 -1.49
N THR A 62 -6.24 0.38 -1.57
CA THR A 62 -7.49 0.07 -0.85
C THR A 62 -8.07 -1.24 -1.38
N PRO A 63 -8.90 -1.96 -0.61
CA PRO A 63 -9.45 -3.20 -1.12
C PRO A 63 -10.27 -3.03 -2.40
N GLU A 64 -11.04 -1.94 -2.51
CA GLU A 64 -11.77 -1.60 -3.73
C GLU A 64 -10.81 -1.44 -4.92
N GLN A 65 -9.73 -0.67 -4.77
CA GLN A 65 -8.72 -0.51 -5.80
C GLN A 65 -8.04 -1.83 -6.16
N PHE A 66 -7.72 -2.67 -5.17
CA PHE A 66 -7.09 -3.97 -5.37
C PHE A 66 -7.98 -4.94 -6.18
N PHE A 67 -9.27 -5.03 -5.85
CA PHE A 67 -10.20 -5.92 -6.54
C PHE A 67 -10.66 -5.37 -7.91
N LEU A 68 -10.55 -4.07 -8.14
CA LEU A 68 -10.79 -3.44 -9.44
C LEU A 68 -9.55 -3.49 -10.36
N ASP A 69 -8.34 -3.64 -9.81
CA ASP A 69 -7.12 -3.82 -10.58
C ASP A 69 -7.13 -5.16 -11.35
N GLY A 70 -7.04 -5.09 -12.68
CA GLY A 70 -7.15 -6.27 -13.53
C GLY A 70 -6.08 -7.34 -13.29
N MET A 71 -4.85 -6.95 -12.97
CA MET A 71 -3.75 -7.91 -12.79
C MET A 71 -3.71 -8.49 -11.39
N LEU A 72 -3.83 -7.66 -10.36
CA LEU A 72 -3.78 -8.09 -8.95
C LEU A 72 -4.98 -8.96 -8.59
N ASN A 73 -6.18 -8.58 -9.07
CA ASN A 73 -7.40 -9.35 -8.87
C ASN A 73 -7.29 -10.77 -9.47
N ILE A 74 -6.82 -10.86 -10.72
CA ILE A 74 -6.63 -12.15 -11.41
C ILE A 74 -5.52 -12.97 -10.72
N TYR A 75 -4.42 -12.34 -10.35
CA TYR A 75 -3.31 -13.01 -9.66
C TYR A 75 -3.77 -13.61 -8.32
N LEU A 76 -4.49 -12.84 -7.51
CA LEU A 76 -5.04 -13.30 -6.23
C LEU A 76 -6.03 -14.46 -6.44
N TYR A 77 -6.94 -14.33 -7.42
CA TYR A 77 -7.89 -15.40 -7.75
C TYR A 77 -7.19 -16.71 -8.13
N LYS A 78 -6.16 -16.65 -8.99
CA LYS A 78 -5.38 -17.82 -9.38
C LYS A 78 -4.66 -18.47 -8.19
N LYS A 79 -4.16 -17.67 -7.26
CA LYS A 79 -3.40 -18.16 -6.10
C LYS A 79 -4.27 -18.79 -5.02
N LEU A 80 -5.48 -18.27 -4.80
CA LEU A 80 -6.35 -18.71 -3.71
C LEU A 80 -7.47 -19.65 -4.15
N GLY A 81 -7.82 -19.64 -5.43
CA GLY A 81 -8.99 -20.31 -5.96
C GLY A 81 -10.31 -19.64 -5.55
N LYS A 82 -11.40 -20.10 -6.17
CA LYS A 82 -12.71 -19.43 -6.15
C LYS A 82 -13.25 -19.15 -4.74
N ASN A 83 -13.28 -20.15 -3.88
CA ASN A 83 -14.00 -20.05 -2.60
C ASN A 83 -13.33 -19.05 -1.64
N GLN A 84 -12.01 -19.14 -1.47
CA GLN A 84 -11.26 -18.21 -0.60
C GLN A 84 -11.27 -16.80 -1.17
N PHE A 85 -11.10 -16.66 -2.50
CA PHE A 85 -11.17 -15.37 -3.17
C PHE A 85 -12.52 -14.68 -2.96
N MET A 86 -13.63 -15.39 -3.16
CA MET A 86 -14.97 -14.83 -2.97
C MET A 86 -15.23 -14.44 -1.52
N GLY A 87 -14.69 -15.20 -0.55
CA GLY A 87 -14.74 -14.86 0.86
C GLY A 87 -14.04 -13.54 1.17
N LEU A 88 -12.79 -13.36 0.70
CA LEU A 88 -12.04 -12.12 0.88
C LEU A 88 -12.72 -10.95 0.19
N LYS A 89 -13.19 -11.13 -1.05
CA LYS A 89 -13.89 -10.08 -1.78
C LYS A 89 -15.13 -9.63 -1.02
N ARG A 90 -15.93 -10.57 -0.48
CA ARG A 90 -17.11 -10.23 0.33
C ARG A 90 -16.74 -9.53 1.64
N PHE A 91 -15.65 -9.93 2.29
CA PHE A 91 -15.23 -9.34 3.56
C PHE A 91 -14.73 -7.90 3.39
N PHE A 92 -14.00 -7.62 2.30
CA PHE A 92 -13.35 -6.33 2.09
C PHE A 92 -14.07 -5.41 1.10
N SER A 93 -15.04 -5.90 0.33
CA SER A 93 -15.91 -5.06 -0.51
C SER A 93 -17.17 -4.76 0.30
N ASP A 94 -17.14 -3.68 1.06
CA ASP A 94 -18.33 -3.16 1.72
C ASP A 94 -19.42 -2.92 0.66
N GLN A 95 -20.62 -3.40 0.92
CA GLN A 95 -21.75 -3.06 0.07
C GLN A 95 -22.05 -1.58 0.29
N LYS A 96 -22.01 -0.79 -0.79
CA LYS A 96 -22.50 0.59 -0.75
C LYS A 96 -23.90 0.57 -0.17
N VAL A 97 -24.14 1.37 0.88
CA VAL A 97 -25.46 1.53 1.47
C VAL A 97 -26.39 2.04 0.37
N GLN A 98 -27.33 1.21 -0.04
CA GLN A 98 -28.41 1.62 -0.93
C GLN A 98 -29.59 2.01 -0.05
N PRO A 99 -30.02 3.29 -0.01
CA PRO A 99 -31.18 3.70 0.75
C PRO A 99 -32.39 2.88 0.30
N ALA A 100 -33.19 2.39 1.24
CA ALA A 100 -34.43 1.74 0.91
C ALA A 100 -35.35 2.69 0.12
N ARG A 101 -36.25 2.12 -0.70
CA ARG A 101 -37.19 2.90 -1.50
C ARG A 101 -37.99 3.85 -0.59
N GLY A 102 -37.93 5.15 -0.89
CA GLY A 102 -38.63 6.20 -0.13
C GLY A 102 -37.74 7.01 0.81
N TYR A 103 -36.50 6.59 1.05
CA TYR A 103 -35.52 7.38 1.80
C TYR A 103 -34.86 8.41 0.88
N LYS A 104 -34.61 9.62 1.41
CA LYS A 104 -33.89 10.70 0.73
C LYS A 104 -32.68 11.10 1.57
N GLU A 105 -31.58 11.41 0.90
CA GLU A 105 -30.41 11.99 1.57
C GLU A 105 -30.75 13.39 2.08
N VAL A 106 -30.52 13.62 3.37
CA VAL A 106 -30.72 14.92 4.03
C VAL A 106 -29.43 15.44 4.69
N THR A 107 -28.29 14.81 4.38
CA THR A 107 -26.97 15.21 4.84
C THR A 107 -26.71 16.65 4.42
N LYS A 108 -26.39 17.52 5.39
CA LYS A 108 -26.09 18.92 5.12
C LYS A 108 -24.67 19.06 4.58
N ALA A 109 -24.48 19.95 3.61
CA ALA A 109 -23.15 20.26 3.12
C ALA A 109 -22.36 21.01 4.20
N PHE A 110 -21.03 20.93 4.16
CA PHE A 110 -20.17 21.59 5.14
C PHE A 110 -20.47 23.09 5.27
N GLN A 111 -20.63 23.77 4.12
CA GLN A 111 -20.97 25.20 4.04
C GLN A 111 -22.35 25.56 4.63
N ASP A 112 -23.26 24.58 4.73
CA ASP A 112 -24.59 24.80 5.33
C ASP A 112 -24.53 24.81 6.87
N VAL A 113 -23.45 24.29 7.45
CA VAL A 113 -23.29 24.08 8.90
C VAL A 113 -22.22 25.00 9.49
N PHE A 114 -21.12 25.23 8.75
CA PHE A 114 -19.99 26.02 9.22
C PHE A 114 -19.91 27.33 8.46
N GLN A 115 -20.02 28.43 9.19
CA GLN A 115 -19.73 29.78 8.68
C GLN A 115 -18.35 30.19 9.20
N SER A 116 -17.45 30.54 8.27
CA SER A 116 -16.20 31.20 8.61
C SER A 116 -16.50 32.67 8.87
N GLY A 117 -16.57 33.04 10.15
CA GLY A 117 -16.53 34.44 10.58
C GLY A 117 -15.15 35.05 10.40
#